data_AF-A0A9P8JHJ7-F1
#
_entry.id   AF-A0A9P8JHJ7-F1
#
_cell.length_a   1.000
_cell.length_b   1.000
_cell.length_c   1.000
_cell.angle_alpha   90.00
_cell.angle_beta   90.00
_cell.angle_gamma   90.00
#
_symmetry.space_group_name_H-M   'P 1'
#
loop_
_entity.id
_entity.type
_entity.pdbx_description
1 polymer ?
#
loop_
_entity_poly.entity_id
_entity_poly.type
_entity_poly.pdbx_seq_one_letter_code
_entity_poly.pdbx_strand_id
1 'polypeptide(L)'
;GVIQRIFESCYQSGAYRHVVGIAIEARNRQVLKEAILRCGKDKQSTDELMEYVLDICMNVVQERGLRDEILQLILELLNDIPDPDYFAIARCVVHLGQHSMASNMLRQLVQKADAKSLAIAYQLSFDLYENGTQEFLIRVMEELPSSDDKSPEPTSEGADDADESTQLLSELRRSTGPSGAKASTAEEKKAFNSIRDILRGTTSIELNLEFLFRNSHTDKQILNKVRDSLEARNSIFHTAVTFSNAFMNSGTTVDTFFRDNLEWLGKAVNWSKFTATAALGVIHRGNLANGRKLLEPYLPKRNAVPGSGSPYSQGGSLYALGLIYSNHGTNVLDYLLEQFKDTQEEVVQHGGALGLGVAGMATGSEDIYEALKGVLYSDSAINGEAV
;
A
#
# COMPACT_ATOMS: atom_id res chain seq x y z
N GLY A 1 37.23 24.39 -25.86
CA GLY A 1 37.71 25.31 -24.79
C GLY A 1 38.45 24.54 -23.71
N VAL A 2 39.01 25.23 -22.70
CA VAL A 2 39.78 24.59 -21.60
C VAL A 2 38.94 23.52 -20.86
N ILE A 3 37.68 23.83 -20.53
CA ILE A 3 36.74 22.91 -19.86
C ILE A 3 36.59 21.59 -20.64
N GLN A 4 36.43 21.68 -21.96
CA GLN A 4 36.28 20.50 -22.81
C GLN A 4 37.53 19.62 -22.86
N ARG A 5 38.73 20.22 -22.73
CA ARG A 5 39.98 19.45 -22.59
C ARG A 5 40.06 18.74 -21.24
N ILE A 6 39.55 19.36 -20.17
CA ILE A 6 39.48 18.74 -18.84
C ILE A 6 38.52 17.56 -18.87
N PHE A 7 37.31 17.73 -19.43
CA PHE A 7 36.35 16.63 -19.59
C PHE A 7 36.94 15.48 -20.43
N GLU A 8 37.61 15.79 -21.53
CA GLU A 8 38.25 14.77 -22.37
C GLU A 8 39.34 14.00 -21.60
N SER A 9 40.14 14.68 -20.78
CA SER A 9 41.12 14.04 -19.89
C SER A 9 40.43 13.13 -18.86
N CYS A 10 39.31 13.57 -18.27
CA CYS A 10 38.54 12.76 -17.33
C CYS A 10 37.98 11.51 -18.01
N TYR A 11 37.41 11.62 -19.22
CA TYR A 11 36.89 10.49 -19.99
C TYR A 11 38.00 9.47 -20.32
N GLN A 12 39.19 9.94 -20.73
CA GLN A 12 40.34 9.08 -21.00
C GLN A 12 40.82 8.33 -19.75
N SER A 13 40.72 8.95 -18.57
CA SER A 13 41.08 8.33 -17.28
C SER A 13 39.98 7.46 -16.66
N GLY A 14 38.80 7.37 -17.29
CA GLY A 14 37.64 6.65 -16.72
C GLY A 14 36.95 7.38 -15.57
N ALA A 15 37.29 8.63 -15.31
CA ALA A 15 36.80 9.43 -14.17
C ALA A 15 35.42 10.08 -14.44
N TYR A 16 34.45 9.30 -14.95
CA TYR A 16 33.12 9.81 -15.37
C TYR A 16 32.33 10.47 -14.23
N ARG A 17 32.44 9.95 -12.99
CA ARG A 17 31.75 10.50 -11.81
C ARG A 17 32.06 11.98 -11.56
N HIS A 18 33.30 12.41 -11.81
CA HIS A 18 33.69 13.82 -11.66
C HIS A 18 32.99 14.71 -12.70
N VAL A 19 32.90 14.25 -13.95
CA VAL A 19 32.24 15.00 -15.02
C VAL A 19 30.74 15.11 -14.74
N VAL A 20 30.12 14.03 -14.24
CA VAL A 20 28.72 14.03 -13.80
C VAL A 20 28.50 15.05 -12.68
N GLY A 21 29.32 15.05 -11.63
CA GLY A 21 29.21 16.02 -10.53
C GLY A 21 29.27 17.46 -11.02
N ILE A 22 30.27 17.77 -11.85
CA ILE A 22 30.42 19.11 -12.46
C ILE A 22 29.22 19.45 -13.36
N ALA A 23 28.70 18.49 -14.13
CA ALA A 23 27.55 18.71 -15.01
C ALA A 23 26.27 19.02 -14.22
N ILE A 24 26.05 18.34 -13.08
CA ILE A 24 24.91 18.57 -12.19
C ILE A 24 25.03 19.94 -11.52
N GLU A 25 26.21 20.29 -10.97
CA GLU A 25 26.44 21.61 -10.37
C GLU A 25 26.28 22.75 -11.40
N ALA A 26 26.76 22.54 -12.63
CA ALA A 26 26.65 23.49 -13.72
C ALA A 26 25.27 23.50 -14.40
N ARG A 27 24.31 22.66 -13.96
CA ARG A 27 22.97 22.49 -14.56
C ARG A 27 23.02 22.21 -16.06
N ASN A 28 24.03 21.48 -16.51
CA ASN A 28 24.26 21.24 -17.94
C ASN A 28 23.80 19.85 -18.35
N ARG A 29 22.51 19.76 -18.74
CA ARG A 29 21.88 18.52 -19.21
C ARG A 29 22.63 17.86 -20.37
N GLN A 30 23.20 18.65 -21.28
CA GLN A 30 23.89 18.13 -22.46
C GLN A 30 25.19 17.40 -22.07
N VAL A 31 25.99 17.99 -21.17
CA VAL A 31 27.23 17.37 -20.69
C VAL A 31 26.92 16.12 -19.86
N LEU A 32 25.84 16.14 -19.07
CA LEU A 32 25.40 14.98 -18.31
C LEU A 32 25.04 13.82 -19.24
N LYS A 33 24.21 14.08 -20.27
CA LYS A 33 23.85 13.09 -21.30
C LYS A 33 25.08 12.54 -22.02
N GLU A 34 25.99 13.43 -22.40
CA GLU A 34 27.24 13.05 -23.05
C GLU A 34 28.11 12.15 -22.17
N ALA A 35 28.25 12.47 -20.88
CA ALA A 35 29.05 11.68 -19.94
C ALA A 35 28.51 10.25 -19.79
N ILE A 36 27.19 10.09 -19.71
CA ILE A 36 26.54 8.78 -19.60
C ILE A 36 26.71 7.98 -20.90
N LEU A 37 26.43 8.58 -22.06
CA LEU A 37 26.56 7.89 -23.35
C LEU A 37 28.01 7.48 -23.67
N ARG A 38 29.00 8.29 -23.30
CA ARG A 38 30.42 7.96 -23.51
C ARG A 38 30.92 6.84 -22.60
N CYS A 39 30.28 6.63 -21.44
CA CYS A 39 30.58 5.51 -20.54
C CYS A 39 30.14 4.16 -21.12
N GLY A 40 29.16 4.16 -22.04
CA GLY A 40 28.47 3.01 -22.66
C GLY A 40 29.32 1.96 -23.41
N LYS A 41 30.65 1.96 -23.26
CA LYS A 41 31.53 0.91 -23.81
C LYS A 41 31.52 -0.37 -22.97
N ASP A 42 31.19 -0.26 -21.69
CA ASP A 42 31.04 -1.38 -20.76
C ASP A 42 29.71 -1.25 -20.00
N LYS A 43 28.90 -2.32 -20.02
CA LYS A 43 27.56 -2.33 -19.41
C LYS A 43 27.66 -2.11 -17.90
N GLN A 44 28.60 -2.81 -17.25
CA GLN A 44 28.76 -2.73 -15.79
C GLN A 44 29.16 -1.32 -15.35
N SER A 45 30.12 -0.69 -16.04
CA SER A 45 30.52 0.69 -15.77
C SER A 45 29.38 1.71 -15.96
N THR A 46 28.47 1.44 -16.90
CA THR A 46 27.31 2.30 -17.18
C THR A 46 26.25 2.17 -16.08
N ASP A 47 25.98 0.95 -15.63
CA ASP A 47 25.03 0.66 -14.55
C ASP A 47 25.51 1.31 -13.23
N GLU A 48 26.80 1.15 -12.89
CA GLU A 48 27.41 1.79 -11.70
C GLU A 48 27.38 3.33 -11.78
N LEU A 49 27.56 3.91 -12.96
CA LEU A 49 27.46 5.35 -13.15
C LEU A 49 26.02 5.82 -13.02
N MET A 50 25.05 5.04 -13.49
CA MET A 50 23.63 5.38 -13.41
C MET A 50 23.10 5.31 -11.98
N GLU A 51 23.49 4.29 -11.22
CA GLU A 51 23.20 4.21 -9.80
C GLU A 51 23.78 5.42 -9.05
N TYR A 52 25.01 5.81 -9.35
CA TYR A 52 25.64 7.00 -8.78
C TYR A 52 24.90 8.31 -9.11
N VAL A 53 24.47 8.48 -10.37
CA VAL A 53 23.70 9.67 -10.78
C VAL A 53 22.36 9.70 -10.06
N LEU A 54 21.67 8.56 -9.95
CA LEU A 54 20.42 8.43 -9.21
C LEU A 54 20.60 8.75 -7.73
N ASP A 55 21.66 8.24 -7.10
CA ASP A 55 21.98 8.53 -5.69
C ASP A 55 22.18 10.03 -5.44
N ILE A 56 22.99 10.70 -6.26
CA ILE A 56 23.17 12.16 -6.19
C ILE A 56 21.83 12.88 -6.38
N CYS A 57 21.06 12.44 -7.37
CA CYS A 57 19.76 13.04 -7.71
C CYS A 57 18.77 12.95 -6.55
N MET A 58 18.77 11.85 -5.79
CA MET A 58 17.87 11.67 -4.66
C MET A 58 18.37 12.31 -3.35
N ASN A 59 19.67 12.25 -3.09
CA ASN A 59 20.24 12.61 -1.78
C ASN A 59 20.92 13.98 -1.73
N VAL A 60 21.43 14.49 -2.85
CA VAL A 60 22.23 15.73 -2.90
C VAL A 60 21.46 16.87 -3.56
N VAL A 61 20.76 16.60 -4.65
CA VAL A 61 20.02 17.63 -5.41
C VAL A 61 18.78 18.09 -4.61
N GLN A 62 18.86 19.29 -4.05
CA GLN A 62 17.80 19.88 -3.23
C GLN A 62 16.66 20.50 -4.09
N GLU A 63 16.99 21.02 -5.26
CA GLU A 63 16.02 21.70 -6.12
C GLU A 63 15.15 20.69 -6.89
N ARG A 64 13.84 20.72 -6.64
CA ARG A 64 12.88 19.80 -7.28
C ARG A 64 12.90 19.89 -8.81
N GLY A 65 12.93 21.09 -9.39
CA GLY A 65 12.92 21.27 -10.85
C GLY A 65 14.13 20.62 -11.52
N LEU A 66 15.33 20.87 -10.99
CA LEU A 66 16.56 20.24 -11.49
C LEU A 66 16.54 18.71 -11.31
N ARG A 67 16.04 18.23 -10.17
CA ARG A 67 15.89 16.80 -9.91
C ARG A 67 14.97 16.14 -10.95
N ASP A 68 13.83 16.75 -11.23
CA ASP A 68 12.86 16.23 -12.20
C ASP A 68 13.47 16.21 -13.63
N GLU A 69 14.22 17.23 -14.03
CA GLU A 69 14.94 17.26 -15.32
C GLU A 69 16.00 16.15 -15.43
N ILE A 70 16.76 15.90 -14.36
CA ILE A 70 17.78 14.84 -14.32
C ILE A 70 17.11 13.47 -14.40
N LEU A 71 16.04 13.24 -13.62
CA LEU A 71 15.31 11.97 -13.65
C LEU A 71 14.66 11.70 -15.01
N GLN A 72 14.13 12.73 -15.67
CA GLN A 72 13.62 12.60 -17.04
C GLN A 72 14.73 12.19 -18.01
N LEU A 73 15.91 12.80 -17.91
CA LEU A 73 17.05 12.41 -18.74
C LEU A 73 17.48 10.96 -18.49
N ILE A 74 17.56 10.53 -17.22
CA ILE A 74 17.93 9.16 -16.86
C ILE A 74 16.88 8.19 -17.42
N LEU A 75 15.60 8.50 -17.28
CA LEU A 75 14.51 7.67 -17.79
C LEU A 75 14.53 7.57 -19.33
N GLU A 76 14.78 8.66 -20.04
CA GLU A 76 15.00 8.64 -21.49
C GLU A 76 16.13 7.68 -21.88
N LEU A 77 17.28 7.80 -21.20
CA LEU A 77 18.46 6.98 -21.50
C LEU A 77 18.25 5.49 -21.16
N LEU A 78 17.58 5.18 -20.04
CA LEU A 78 17.30 3.81 -19.66
C LEU A 78 16.36 3.11 -20.64
N ASN A 79 15.36 3.82 -21.18
CA ASN A 79 14.42 3.24 -22.15
C ASN A 79 15.06 2.92 -23.52
N ASP A 80 16.16 3.59 -23.88
CA ASP A 80 16.88 3.35 -25.14
C ASP A 80 17.80 2.10 -25.08
N ILE A 81 18.03 1.54 -23.89
CA ILE A 81 18.92 0.39 -23.68
C ILE A 81 18.17 -0.93 -23.96
N PRO A 82 18.78 -1.90 -24.67
CA PRO A 82 18.12 -3.16 -25.04
C PRO A 82 17.72 -4.07 -23.86
N ASP A 83 18.40 -3.95 -22.72
CA ASP A 83 18.11 -4.66 -21.47
C ASP A 83 18.08 -3.62 -20.33
N PRO A 84 16.96 -2.90 -20.16
CA PRO A 84 16.87 -1.79 -19.25
C PRO A 84 16.82 -2.27 -17.80
N ASP A 85 17.41 -1.48 -16.90
CA ASP A 85 17.26 -1.68 -15.46
C ASP A 85 15.87 -1.19 -15.01
N TYR A 86 14.95 -2.14 -14.87
CA TYR A 86 13.57 -1.87 -14.45
C TYR A 86 13.48 -1.32 -13.03
N PHE A 87 14.45 -1.60 -12.14
CA PHE A 87 14.47 -1.06 -10.78
C PHE A 87 14.79 0.44 -10.80
N ALA A 88 15.83 0.83 -11.54
CA ALA A 88 16.17 2.23 -11.77
C ALA A 88 15.01 3.00 -12.43
N ILE A 89 14.33 2.38 -13.40
CA ILE A 89 13.15 2.97 -14.04
C ILE A 89 12.00 3.13 -13.04
N ALA A 90 11.70 2.12 -12.22
CA ALA A 90 10.63 2.18 -11.23
C ALA A 90 10.82 3.39 -10.30
N ARG A 91 12.03 3.58 -9.78
CA ARG A 91 12.38 4.73 -8.93
C ARG A 91 12.16 6.06 -9.66
N CYS A 92 12.61 6.19 -10.90
CA CYS A 92 12.42 7.41 -11.69
C CYS A 92 10.93 7.71 -11.91
N VAL A 93 10.17 6.71 -12.36
CA VAL A 93 8.76 6.85 -12.71
C VAL A 93 7.91 7.21 -11.48
N VAL A 94 8.21 6.60 -10.33
CA VAL A 94 7.56 6.93 -9.05
C VAL A 94 7.87 8.36 -8.63
N HIS A 95 9.13 8.78 -8.64
CA HIS A 95 9.52 10.14 -8.24
C HIS A 95 8.97 11.22 -9.17
N LEU A 96 8.89 10.91 -10.47
CA LEU A 96 8.29 11.79 -11.49
C LEU A 96 6.76 11.74 -11.49
N GLY A 97 6.13 10.82 -10.75
CA GLY A 97 4.67 10.65 -10.71
C GLY A 97 4.06 10.17 -12.04
N GLN A 98 4.84 9.52 -12.90
CA GLN A 98 4.44 9.14 -14.26
C GLN A 98 3.71 7.78 -14.28
N HIS A 99 2.53 7.69 -13.64
CA HIS A 99 1.75 6.45 -13.54
C HIS A 99 1.49 5.78 -14.91
N SER A 100 1.24 6.58 -15.96
CA SER A 100 1.02 6.06 -17.32
C SER A 100 2.24 5.39 -17.94
N MET A 101 3.46 5.76 -17.54
CA MET A 101 4.65 5.03 -18.00
C MET A 101 4.77 3.69 -17.28
N ALA A 102 4.55 3.65 -15.96
CA ALA A 102 4.56 2.40 -15.19
C ALA A 102 3.51 1.40 -15.70
N SER A 103 2.26 1.84 -15.93
CA SER A 103 1.19 0.97 -16.43
C SER A 103 1.50 0.43 -17.83
N ASN A 104 2.03 1.26 -18.73
CA ASN A 104 2.45 0.85 -20.06
C ASN A 104 3.61 -0.15 -20.03
N MET A 105 4.59 0.04 -19.16
CA MET A 105 5.70 -0.91 -18.99
C MET A 105 5.20 -2.28 -18.51
N LEU A 106 4.33 -2.31 -17.49
CA LEU A 106 3.71 -3.54 -17.01
C LEU A 106 2.92 -4.23 -18.12
N ARG A 107 2.15 -3.47 -18.91
CA ARG A 107 1.42 -3.99 -20.08
C ARG A 107 2.35 -4.61 -21.12
N GLN A 108 3.44 -3.92 -21.47
CA GLN A 108 4.42 -4.42 -22.44
C GLN A 108 5.14 -5.68 -21.95
N LEU A 109 5.51 -5.75 -20.67
CA LEU A 109 6.16 -6.92 -20.08
C LEU A 109 5.24 -8.14 -20.07
N VAL A 110 3.96 -7.97 -19.78
CA VAL A 110 2.96 -9.05 -19.83
C VAL A 110 2.70 -9.50 -21.28
N GLN A 111 2.62 -8.56 -22.23
CA GLN A 111 2.35 -8.86 -23.65
C GLN A 111 3.50 -9.59 -24.36
N LYS A 112 4.74 -9.51 -23.86
CA LYS A 112 5.87 -10.29 -24.39
C LYS A 112 5.70 -11.80 -24.18
N ALA A 113 4.81 -12.21 -23.26
CA ALA A 113 4.42 -13.59 -23.00
C ALA A 113 5.59 -14.56 -22.70
N ASP A 114 6.72 -14.04 -22.20
CA ASP A 114 7.86 -14.85 -21.77
C ASP A 114 8.00 -14.88 -20.24
N ALA A 115 8.48 -16.01 -19.72
CA ALA A 115 8.60 -16.21 -18.27
C ALA A 115 9.55 -15.20 -17.60
N LYS A 116 10.58 -14.72 -18.32
CA LYS A 116 11.53 -13.74 -17.79
C LYS A 116 10.87 -12.37 -17.65
N SER A 117 10.19 -11.87 -18.68
CA SER A 117 9.46 -10.59 -18.61
C SER A 117 8.32 -10.63 -17.61
N LEU A 118 7.64 -11.77 -17.45
CA LEU A 118 6.63 -11.91 -16.40
C LEU A 118 7.24 -11.78 -14.99
N ALA A 119 8.39 -12.42 -14.74
CA ALA A 119 9.10 -12.28 -13.47
C ALA A 119 9.56 -10.82 -13.24
N ILE A 120 10.04 -10.14 -14.28
CA ILE A 120 10.39 -8.72 -14.24
C ILE A 120 9.16 -7.86 -13.94
N ALA A 121 7.99 -8.17 -14.52
CA ALA A 121 6.75 -7.45 -14.25
C ALA A 121 6.33 -7.58 -12.78
N TYR A 122 6.48 -8.76 -12.18
CA TYR A 122 6.22 -8.96 -10.75
C TYR A 122 7.22 -8.20 -9.88
N GLN A 123 8.52 -8.27 -10.20
CA GLN A 123 9.53 -7.50 -9.46
C GLN A 123 9.24 -6.00 -9.53
N LEU A 124 8.98 -5.47 -10.73
CA LEU A 124 8.58 -4.09 -10.93
C LEU A 124 7.33 -3.74 -10.11
N SER A 125 6.34 -4.63 -10.04
CA SER A 125 5.14 -4.42 -9.23
C SER A 125 5.45 -4.33 -7.74
N PHE A 126 6.34 -5.17 -7.21
CA PHE A 126 6.80 -5.08 -5.82
C PHE A 126 7.57 -3.77 -5.57
N ASP A 127 8.48 -3.38 -6.47
CA ASP A 127 9.26 -2.15 -6.34
C ASP A 127 8.36 -0.91 -6.39
N LEU A 128 7.33 -0.91 -7.25
CA LEU A 128 6.32 0.15 -7.29
C LEU A 128 5.51 0.18 -5.99
N TYR A 129 5.10 -0.96 -5.45
CA TYR A 129 4.36 -1.01 -4.18
C TYR A 129 5.19 -0.48 -2.99
N GLU A 130 6.48 -0.80 -2.92
CA GLU A 130 7.35 -0.37 -1.82
C GLU A 130 7.70 1.12 -1.87
N ASN A 131 7.85 1.69 -3.07
CA ASN A 131 8.35 3.06 -3.24
C ASN A 131 7.25 4.07 -3.62
N GLY A 132 6.14 3.60 -4.20
CA GLY A 132 5.06 4.42 -4.73
C GLY A 132 4.16 5.00 -3.65
N THR A 133 3.56 6.16 -3.92
CA THR A 133 2.48 6.70 -3.08
C THR A 133 1.17 5.95 -3.33
N GLN A 134 0.25 5.97 -2.37
CA GLN A 134 -1.05 5.32 -2.50
C GLN A 134 -1.83 5.84 -3.73
N GLU A 135 -1.83 7.16 -3.93
CA GLU A 135 -2.46 7.81 -5.08
C GLU A 135 -1.84 7.33 -6.41
N PHE A 136 -0.52 7.23 -6.48
CA PHE A 136 0.18 6.74 -7.67
C PHE A 136 -0.21 5.30 -7.99
N LEU A 137 -0.23 4.41 -6.99
CA LEU A 137 -0.57 3.00 -7.15
C LEU A 137 -2.02 2.80 -7.59
N ILE A 138 -2.96 3.58 -7.04
CA ILE A 138 -4.37 3.55 -7.44
C ILE A 138 -4.49 3.88 -8.94
N ARG A 139 -3.86 4.96 -9.40
CA ARG A 139 -3.89 5.34 -10.83
C ARG A 139 -3.26 4.29 -11.73
N VAL A 140 -2.14 3.69 -11.33
CA VAL A 140 -1.54 2.58 -12.09
C VAL A 140 -2.52 1.40 -12.20
N MET A 141 -3.19 1.02 -11.11
CA MET A 141 -4.16 -0.09 -11.11
C MET A 141 -5.40 0.18 -11.96
N GLU A 142 -5.89 1.42 -11.98
CA GLU A 142 -7.02 1.88 -12.83
C GLU A 142 -6.66 1.84 -14.32
N GLU A 143 -5.41 2.15 -14.65
CA GLU A 143 -4.90 2.12 -16.01
C GLU A 143 -4.48 0.72 -16.49
N LEU A 144 -4.55 -0.34 -15.67
CA LEU A 144 -4.30 -1.72 -16.10
C LEU A 144 -5.60 -2.36 -16.63
N PRO A 145 -5.54 -3.34 -17.56
CA PRO A 145 -6.73 -4.00 -18.06
C PRO A 145 -7.59 -4.55 -16.91
N SER A 146 -8.89 -4.29 -16.97
CA SER A 146 -9.84 -4.88 -16.04
C SER A 146 -9.94 -6.37 -16.32
N SER A 147 -10.02 -7.18 -15.26
CA SER A 147 -10.44 -8.59 -15.35
C SER A 147 -11.85 -8.71 -15.94
N ASP A 148 -12.65 -7.66 -15.78
CA ASP A 148 -14.08 -7.59 -16.04
C ASP A 148 -14.41 -7.08 -17.45
N ASP A 149 -13.72 -7.60 -18.47
CA ASP A 149 -14.43 -7.81 -19.74
C ASP A 149 -15.56 -8.80 -19.42
N LYS A 150 -16.74 -8.27 -19.07
CA LYS A 150 -17.97 -9.04 -18.91
C LYS A 150 -18.29 -9.73 -20.22
N SER A 151 -17.72 -10.91 -20.44
CA SER A 151 -18.43 -11.97 -21.16
C SER A 151 -19.75 -12.18 -20.42
N PRO A 152 -20.92 -12.08 -21.10
CA PRO A 152 -22.19 -12.33 -20.45
C PRO A 152 -22.22 -13.81 -20.06
N GLU A 153 -21.98 -14.10 -18.79
CA GLU A 153 -22.33 -15.40 -18.23
C GLU A 153 -23.86 -15.51 -18.23
N PRO A 154 -24.43 -16.66 -18.61
CA PRO A 154 -25.86 -16.86 -18.60
C PRO A 154 -26.31 -16.90 -17.15
N THR A 155 -27.08 -15.89 -16.74
CA THR A 155 -27.85 -15.95 -15.50
C THR A 155 -28.83 -17.11 -15.60
N SER A 156 -28.52 -18.20 -14.89
CA SER A 156 -29.45 -19.29 -14.64
C SER A 156 -30.38 -18.89 -13.49
N GLU A 157 -31.44 -18.13 -13.80
CA GLU A 157 -32.66 -18.14 -13.01
C GLU A 157 -33.84 -18.23 -13.99
N GLY A 158 -34.68 -19.24 -13.78
CA GLY A 158 -35.65 -19.71 -14.76
C GLY A 158 -36.75 -18.71 -15.08
N ALA A 159 -37.12 -18.68 -16.35
CA ALA A 159 -38.45 -18.34 -16.82
C ALA A 159 -38.66 -19.11 -18.13
N ASP A 160 -39.57 -20.09 -18.09
CA ASP A 160 -40.22 -20.60 -19.28
C ASP A 160 -40.87 -19.44 -20.04
N ASP A 161 -40.88 -19.59 -21.37
CA ASP A 161 -41.55 -18.80 -22.42
C ASP A 161 -40.65 -17.86 -23.24
N ALA A 162 -40.26 -18.39 -24.41
CA ALA A 162 -39.60 -17.70 -25.50
C ALA A 162 -40.60 -16.83 -26.29
N ASP A 163 -40.23 -15.58 -26.60
CA ASP A 163 -40.88 -14.79 -27.66
C ASP A 163 -39.84 -14.38 -28.72
N GLU A 164 -40.14 -14.72 -29.99
CA GLU A 164 -39.29 -14.60 -31.19
C GLU A 164 -38.93 -13.14 -31.54
N SER A 165 -39.61 -12.17 -30.93
CA SER A 165 -39.40 -10.73 -31.14
C SER A 165 -38.02 -10.23 -30.65
N THR A 166 -37.39 -10.94 -29.72
CA THR A 166 -36.11 -10.54 -29.09
C THR A 166 -34.89 -10.85 -29.95
N GLN A 167 -34.98 -11.83 -30.86
CA GLN A 167 -33.85 -12.29 -31.68
C GLN A 167 -33.54 -11.30 -32.81
N LEU A 168 -34.56 -10.72 -33.46
CA LEU A 168 -34.38 -9.78 -34.57
C LEU A 168 -33.74 -8.44 -34.16
N LEU A 169 -33.96 -7.99 -32.91
CA LEU A 169 -33.34 -6.78 -32.37
C LEU A 169 -31.85 -6.97 -32.02
N SER A 170 -31.43 -8.22 -31.78
CA SER A 170 -30.03 -8.55 -31.47
C SER A 170 -29.13 -8.60 -32.71
N GLU A 171 -29.68 -9.00 -33.86
CA GLU A 171 -28.94 -9.05 -35.13
C GLU A 171 -28.71 -7.66 -35.73
N LEU A 172 -29.65 -6.73 -35.57
CA LEU A 172 -29.50 -5.36 -36.07
C LEU A 172 -28.45 -4.52 -35.30
N ARG A 173 -28.11 -4.91 -34.06
CA ARG A 173 -27.10 -4.22 -33.24
C ARG A 173 -25.66 -4.67 -33.51
N ARG A 174 -25.45 -5.79 -34.23
CA ARG A 174 -24.11 -6.29 -34.57
C ARG A 174 -23.47 -5.61 -35.77
N SER A 175 -24.19 -4.81 -36.55
CA SER A 175 -23.67 -4.26 -37.82
C SER A 175 -23.12 -2.84 -37.76
N THR A 176 -23.06 -2.16 -36.61
CA THR A 176 -22.51 -0.79 -36.55
C THR A 176 -21.74 -0.51 -35.25
N GLY A 177 -20.43 -0.75 -35.26
CA GLY A 177 -19.48 -0.29 -34.24
C GLY A 177 -18.04 -0.70 -34.60
N PRO A 178 -17.05 0.22 -34.61
CA PRO A 178 -15.74 -0.04 -35.18
C PRO A 178 -14.86 -0.94 -34.29
N SER A 179 -14.10 -1.79 -34.99
CA SER A 179 -13.09 -2.74 -34.52
C SER A 179 -12.00 -2.14 -33.64
N GLY A 180 -11.52 -2.87 -32.62
CA GLY A 180 -10.25 -2.53 -31.97
C GLY A 180 -9.93 -3.02 -30.54
N ALA A 181 -10.45 -4.15 -30.04
CA ALA A 181 -9.89 -4.76 -28.81
C ALA A 181 -9.56 -6.23 -29.08
N LYS A 182 -8.26 -6.56 -29.14
CA LYS A 182 -7.79 -7.95 -29.14
C LYS A 182 -8.23 -8.57 -27.81
N ALA A 183 -9.00 -9.66 -27.87
CA ALA A 183 -9.35 -10.43 -26.68
C ALA A 183 -8.06 -10.86 -25.96
N SER A 184 -7.89 -10.44 -24.70
CA SER A 184 -6.75 -10.82 -23.87
C SER A 184 -6.79 -12.32 -23.59
N THR A 185 -5.63 -12.96 -23.69
CA THR A 185 -5.47 -14.39 -23.41
C THR A 185 -5.71 -14.68 -21.92
N ALA A 186 -6.16 -15.90 -21.58
CA ALA A 186 -6.43 -16.28 -20.20
C ALA A 186 -5.21 -16.14 -19.28
N GLU A 187 -4.00 -16.35 -19.82
CA GLU A 187 -2.74 -16.20 -19.11
C GLU A 187 -2.39 -14.73 -18.83
N GLU A 188 -2.62 -13.83 -19.79
CA GLU A 188 -2.46 -12.38 -19.59
C GLU A 188 -3.41 -11.86 -18.51
N LYS A 189 -4.68 -12.30 -18.53
CA LYS A 189 -5.66 -11.91 -17.48
C LYS A 189 -5.19 -12.35 -16.09
N LYS A 190 -4.67 -13.57 -15.97
CA LYS A 190 -4.12 -14.07 -14.71
C LYS A 190 -2.92 -13.23 -14.25
N ALA A 191 -2.00 -12.89 -15.16
CA ALA A 191 -0.85 -12.05 -14.86
C ALA A 191 -1.26 -10.66 -14.36
N PHE A 192 -2.22 -10.00 -15.02
CA PHE A 192 -2.73 -8.70 -14.59
C PHE A 192 -3.42 -8.74 -13.23
N ASN A 193 -4.14 -9.82 -12.91
CA ASN A 193 -4.72 -10.00 -11.58
C ASN A 193 -3.64 -10.13 -10.51
N SER A 194 -2.61 -10.95 -10.73
CA SER A 194 -1.49 -11.07 -9.81
C SER A 194 -0.72 -9.76 -9.62
N ILE A 195 -0.51 -8.99 -10.70
CA ILE A 195 0.07 -7.64 -10.62
C ILE A 195 -0.80 -6.73 -9.77
N ARG A 196 -2.12 -6.75 -9.94
CA ARG A 196 -3.05 -5.94 -9.15
C ARG A 196 -3.02 -6.33 -7.68
N ASP A 197 -2.92 -7.62 -7.35
CA ASP A 197 -2.79 -8.09 -5.97
C ASP A 197 -1.48 -7.63 -5.30
N ILE A 198 -0.38 -7.60 -6.06
CA ILE A 198 0.91 -7.07 -5.60
C ILE A 198 0.83 -5.56 -5.39
N LEU A 199 0.32 -4.81 -6.36
CA LEU A 199 0.21 -3.34 -6.28
C LEU A 199 -0.76 -2.88 -5.19
N ARG A 200 -1.79 -3.68 -4.90
CA ARG A 200 -2.70 -3.45 -3.76
C ARG A 200 -2.00 -3.72 -2.42
N GLY A 201 -0.93 -4.53 -2.42
CA GLY A 201 -0.16 -4.90 -1.24
C GLY A 201 -0.62 -6.18 -0.54
N THR A 202 -1.69 -6.83 -1.01
CA THR A 202 -2.26 -8.03 -0.37
C THR A 202 -1.20 -9.12 -0.24
N THR A 203 -0.50 -9.41 -1.35
CA THR A 203 0.54 -10.45 -1.39
C THR A 203 1.70 -10.13 -0.47
N SER A 204 2.18 -8.88 -0.46
CA SER A 204 3.29 -8.44 0.39
C SER A 204 2.94 -8.56 1.88
N ILE A 205 1.72 -8.18 2.25
CA ILE A 205 1.21 -8.26 3.62
C ILE A 205 1.12 -9.73 4.06
N GLU A 206 0.54 -10.61 3.24
CA GLU A 206 0.38 -12.04 3.56
C GLU A 206 1.72 -12.75 3.71
N LEU A 207 2.67 -12.51 2.80
CA LEU A 207 4.02 -13.09 2.89
C LEU A 207 4.77 -12.62 4.14
N ASN A 208 4.67 -11.33 4.47
CA ASN A 208 5.31 -10.78 5.67
C ASN A 208 4.67 -11.34 6.95
N LEU A 209 3.33 -11.44 7.00
CA LEU A 209 2.60 -12.04 8.12
C LEU A 209 3.05 -13.50 8.36
N GLU A 210 3.13 -14.30 7.30
CA GLU A 210 3.56 -15.70 7.41
C GLU A 210 5.02 -15.82 7.87
N PHE A 211 5.89 -14.94 7.37
CA PHE A 211 7.30 -14.86 7.80
C PHE A 211 7.40 -14.53 9.30
N LEU A 212 6.70 -13.48 9.75
CA LEU A 212 6.72 -13.04 11.14
C LEU A 212 6.11 -14.07 12.09
N PHE A 213 5.03 -14.74 11.68
CA PHE A 213 4.43 -15.82 12.45
C PHE A 213 5.40 -17.00 12.64
N ARG A 214 6.05 -17.46 11.55
CA ARG A 214 6.99 -18.59 11.61
C ARG A 214 8.29 -18.26 12.33
N ASN A 215 8.76 -17.02 12.23
CA ASN A 215 10.03 -16.59 12.78
C ASN A 215 9.87 -15.75 14.07
N SER A 216 8.76 -15.93 14.79
CA SER A 216 8.53 -15.28 16.08
C SER A 216 9.37 -15.92 17.17
N HIS A 217 10.29 -15.15 17.75
CA HIS A 217 11.17 -15.56 18.86
C HIS A 217 10.86 -14.78 20.15
N THR A 218 9.59 -14.45 20.39
CA THR A 218 9.18 -13.70 21.58
C THR A 218 9.22 -14.55 22.84
N ASP A 219 9.89 -14.08 23.88
CA ASP A 219 9.90 -14.76 25.19
C ASP A 219 8.76 -14.25 26.09
N LYS A 220 7.75 -15.10 26.28
CA LYS A 220 6.60 -14.84 27.15
C LYS A 220 6.97 -14.71 28.63
N GLN A 221 8.08 -15.31 29.08
CA GLN A 221 8.49 -15.22 30.49
C GLN A 221 8.86 -13.78 30.87
N ILE A 222 9.41 -13.01 29.94
CA ILE A 222 9.70 -11.58 30.16
C ILE A 222 8.39 -10.85 30.45
N LEU A 223 7.36 -11.02 29.62
CA LEU A 223 6.05 -10.38 29.81
C LEU A 223 5.38 -10.80 31.11
N ASN A 224 5.45 -12.09 31.48
CA ASN A 224 4.92 -12.58 32.75
C ASN A 224 5.64 -11.93 33.95
N LYS A 225 6.98 -11.85 33.91
CA LYS A 225 7.76 -11.18 34.99
C LYS A 225 7.44 -9.70 35.11
N VAL A 226 7.30 -8.99 33.99
CA VAL A 226 6.92 -7.57 33.98
C VAL A 226 5.52 -7.40 34.55
N ARG A 227 4.55 -8.22 34.13
CA ARG A 227 3.19 -8.25 34.70
C ARG A 227 3.21 -8.48 36.21
N ASP A 228 3.97 -9.47 36.68
CA ASP A 228 4.02 -9.85 38.10
C ASP A 228 4.71 -8.80 38.98
N SER A 229 5.59 -8.01 38.39
CA SER A 229 6.28 -6.91 39.08
C SER A 229 5.43 -5.64 39.20
N LEU A 230 4.30 -5.58 38.50
CA LEU A 230 3.49 -4.36 38.38
C LEU A 230 2.06 -4.56 38.90
N GLU A 231 1.52 -3.55 39.59
CA GLU A 231 0.16 -3.63 40.10
C GLU A 231 -0.88 -3.49 38.99
N ALA A 232 -1.66 -4.56 38.76
CA ALA A 232 -2.65 -4.64 37.68
C ALA A 232 -3.80 -3.61 37.76
N ARG A 233 -4.03 -3.01 38.93
CA ARG A 233 -5.08 -1.99 39.12
C ARG A 233 -4.63 -0.60 38.67
N ASN A 234 -3.33 -0.39 38.52
CA ASN A 234 -2.81 0.88 38.03
C ASN A 234 -2.89 0.88 36.49
N SER A 235 -3.68 1.81 35.95
CA SER A 235 -3.92 1.94 34.50
C SER A 235 -2.64 2.17 33.71
N ILE A 236 -1.66 2.88 34.27
CA ILE A 236 -0.37 3.16 33.61
C ILE A 236 0.40 1.85 33.38
N PHE A 237 0.45 0.99 34.40
CA PHE A 237 1.14 -0.29 34.32
C PHE A 237 0.41 -1.28 33.42
N HIS A 238 -0.93 -1.27 33.45
CA HIS A 238 -1.72 -2.07 32.54
C HIS A 238 -1.40 -1.70 31.09
N THR A 239 -1.44 -0.41 30.76
CA THR A 239 -1.11 0.09 29.41
C THR A 239 0.33 -0.23 29.01
N ALA A 240 1.29 -0.10 29.93
CA ALA A 240 2.69 -0.44 29.67
C ALA A 240 2.86 -1.91 29.25
N VAL A 241 2.30 -2.86 30.03
CA VAL A 241 2.37 -4.29 29.72
C VAL A 241 1.63 -4.61 28.43
N THR A 242 0.46 -4.01 28.21
CA THR A 242 -0.32 -4.16 26.98
C THR A 242 0.50 -3.72 25.75
N PHE A 243 1.16 -2.57 25.78
CA PHE A 243 1.99 -2.10 24.68
C PHE A 243 3.26 -2.92 24.51
N SER A 244 3.93 -3.33 25.58
CA SER A 244 5.08 -4.24 25.49
C SER A 244 4.70 -5.53 24.75
N ASN A 245 3.56 -6.14 25.11
CA ASN A 245 3.08 -7.32 24.41
C ASN A 245 2.73 -7.04 22.94
N ALA A 246 2.04 -5.92 22.67
CA ALA A 246 1.63 -5.54 21.33
C ALA A 246 2.83 -5.33 20.39
N PHE A 247 3.86 -4.62 20.85
CA PHE A 247 5.06 -4.35 20.06
C PHE A 247 5.92 -5.59 19.87
N MET A 248 6.08 -6.42 20.90
CA MET A 248 6.82 -7.69 20.78
C MET A 248 6.17 -8.64 19.77
N ASN A 249 4.83 -8.65 19.68
CA ASN A 249 4.06 -9.56 18.84
C ASN A 249 3.42 -8.87 17.62
N SER A 250 3.91 -7.71 17.20
CA SER A 250 3.31 -6.94 16.11
C SER A 250 3.32 -7.72 14.80
N GLY A 251 2.15 -7.98 14.22
CA GLY A 251 2.00 -8.73 12.97
C GLY A 251 2.37 -10.21 13.05
N THR A 252 2.62 -10.75 14.25
CA THR A 252 2.90 -12.19 14.39
C THR A 252 1.63 -13.00 14.56
N THR A 253 0.48 -12.38 14.86
CA THR A 253 -0.78 -13.05 15.24
C THR A 253 -0.73 -13.89 16.53
N VAL A 254 0.41 -13.89 17.23
CA VAL A 254 0.59 -14.64 18.48
C VAL A 254 0.02 -13.85 19.66
N ASP A 255 -1.22 -14.16 20.02
CA ASP A 255 -1.96 -13.52 21.12
C ASP A 255 -2.00 -14.35 22.41
N THR A 256 -1.15 -15.40 22.50
CA THR A 256 -1.14 -16.35 23.63
C THR A 256 -0.94 -15.69 24.99
N PHE A 257 -0.22 -14.56 25.05
CA PHE A 257 -0.08 -13.81 26.30
C PHE A 257 -1.43 -13.29 26.82
N PHE A 258 -2.28 -12.74 25.95
CA PHE A 258 -3.61 -12.27 26.38
C PHE A 258 -4.54 -13.42 26.73
N ARG A 259 -4.51 -14.52 25.97
CA ARG A 259 -5.35 -15.72 26.24
C ARG A 259 -5.07 -16.34 27.61
N ASP A 260 -3.80 -16.42 27.99
CA ASP A 260 -3.41 -16.99 29.30
C ASP A 260 -3.65 -16.01 30.46
N ASN A 261 -3.92 -14.73 30.16
CA ASN A 261 -4.02 -13.64 31.14
C ASN A 261 -5.37 -12.91 31.11
N LEU A 262 -6.45 -13.60 30.74
CA LEU A 262 -7.78 -12.99 30.64
C LEU A 262 -8.26 -12.34 31.95
N GLU A 263 -7.96 -12.94 33.10
CA GLU A 263 -8.33 -12.36 34.40
C GLU A 263 -7.59 -11.03 34.66
N TRP A 264 -6.32 -10.95 34.27
CA TRP A 264 -5.54 -9.71 34.34
C TRP A 264 -6.08 -8.67 33.37
N LEU A 265 -6.34 -9.06 32.11
CA LEU A 265 -6.89 -8.19 31.07
C LEU A 265 -8.28 -7.64 31.46
N GLY A 266 -9.09 -8.45 32.15
CA GLY A 266 -10.40 -8.08 32.65
C GLY A 266 -10.38 -6.98 33.71
N LYS A 267 -9.24 -6.74 34.37
CA LYS A 267 -9.06 -5.67 35.37
C LYS A 267 -8.91 -4.29 34.73
N ALA A 268 -8.75 -4.20 33.40
CA ALA A 268 -8.71 -2.95 32.67
C ALA A 268 -10.02 -2.15 32.81
N VAL A 269 -9.90 -0.83 32.99
CA VAL A 269 -11.02 0.10 33.13
C VAL A 269 -10.83 1.31 32.21
N ASN A 270 -11.94 1.84 31.68
CA ASN A 270 -11.95 3.02 30.82
C ASN A 270 -10.93 2.90 29.66
N TRP A 271 -10.05 3.88 29.49
CA TRP A 271 -9.05 3.95 28.43
C TRP A 271 -8.05 2.79 28.44
N SER A 272 -7.73 2.17 29.59
CA SER A 272 -6.85 0.99 29.55
C SER A 272 -7.53 -0.21 28.88
N LYS A 273 -8.86 -0.30 28.95
CA LYS A 273 -9.66 -1.29 28.20
C LYS A 273 -9.69 -0.96 26.70
N PHE A 274 -9.81 0.32 26.35
CA PHE A 274 -9.67 0.77 24.96
C PHE A 274 -8.31 0.36 24.38
N THR A 275 -7.22 0.69 25.08
CA THR A 275 -5.86 0.34 24.65
C THR A 275 -5.65 -1.17 24.58
N ALA A 276 -6.19 -1.94 25.53
CA ALA A 276 -6.13 -3.40 25.51
C ALA A 276 -6.81 -4.00 24.28
N THR A 277 -7.99 -3.49 23.89
CA THR A 277 -8.66 -3.95 22.66
C THR A 277 -7.92 -3.47 21.41
N ALA A 278 -7.44 -2.21 21.37
CA ALA A 278 -6.65 -1.67 20.26
C ALA A 278 -5.35 -2.47 20.02
N ALA A 279 -4.70 -2.93 21.09
CA ALA A 279 -3.48 -3.74 21.03
C ALA A 279 -3.65 -5.07 20.28
N LEU A 280 -4.86 -5.66 20.28
CA LEU A 280 -5.14 -6.83 19.43
C LEU A 280 -4.96 -6.49 17.95
N GLY A 281 -5.29 -5.27 17.52
CA GLY A 281 -5.09 -4.83 16.15
C GLY A 281 -3.61 -4.79 15.74
N VAL A 282 -2.72 -4.41 16.66
CA VAL A 282 -1.27 -4.41 16.43
C VAL A 282 -0.73 -5.83 16.31
N ILE A 283 -1.14 -6.73 17.20
CA ILE A 283 -0.71 -8.15 17.19
C ILE A 283 -1.16 -8.83 15.89
N HIS A 284 -2.37 -8.54 15.43
CA HIS A 284 -2.97 -9.12 14.23
C HIS A 284 -2.84 -8.23 12.99
N ARG A 285 -1.91 -7.26 12.99
CA ARG A 285 -1.67 -6.37 11.85
C ARG A 285 -1.44 -7.19 10.58
N GLY A 286 -2.22 -6.91 9.53
CA GLY A 286 -2.12 -7.62 8.25
C GLY A 286 -2.89 -8.94 8.16
N ASN A 287 -3.60 -9.37 9.21
CA ASN A 287 -4.47 -10.56 9.14
C ASN A 287 -5.81 -10.25 8.44
N LEU A 288 -5.75 -10.02 7.12
CA LEU A 288 -6.89 -9.53 6.33
C LEU A 288 -8.05 -10.51 6.25
N ALA A 289 -7.79 -11.83 6.30
CA ALA A 289 -8.80 -12.87 6.15
C ALA A 289 -9.67 -13.07 7.42
N ASN A 290 -9.06 -12.96 8.60
CA ASN A 290 -9.72 -13.29 9.87
C ASN A 290 -9.85 -12.10 10.84
N GLY A 291 -9.30 -10.92 10.50
CA GLY A 291 -9.29 -9.75 11.38
C GLY A 291 -10.69 -9.36 11.91
N ARG A 292 -11.70 -9.34 11.04
CA ARG A 292 -13.08 -9.02 11.44
C ARG A 292 -13.68 -10.08 12.36
N LYS A 293 -13.50 -11.37 12.05
CA LYS A 293 -14.02 -12.50 12.85
C LYS A 293 -13.40 -12.53 14.25
N LEU A 294 -12.11 -12.19 14.35
CA LEU A 294 -11.40 -12.10 15.62
C LEU A 294 -11.98 -11.01 16.53
N LEU A 295 -12.30 -9.85 15.95
CA LEU A 295 -12.78 -8.68 16.70
C LEU A 295 -14.30 -8.67 16.91
N GLU A 296 -15.05 -9.55 16.23
CA GLU A 296 -16.51 -9.68 16.34
C GLU A 296 -17.08 -9.69 17.77
N PRO A 297 -16.43 -10.31 18.78
CA PRO A 297 -16.91 -10.26 20.15
C PRO A 297 -16.86 -8.85 20.78
N TYR A 298 -15.97 -7.99 20.29
CA TYR A 298 -15.71 -6.65 20.82
C TYR A 298 -16.34 -5.53 19.98
N LEU A 299 -16.69 -5.81 18.72
CA LEU A 299 -17.30 -4.83 17.81
C LEU A 299 -18.68 -4.38 18.30
N PRO A 300 -19.06 -3.11 18.02
CA PRO A 300 -20.42 -2.65 18.29
C PRO A 300 -21.44 -3.51 17.52
N LYS A 301 -22.52 -3.92 18.19
CA LYS A 301 -23.61 -4.70 17.59
C LYS A 301 -24.87 -3.85 17.55
N ARG A 302 -25.51 -3.76 16.37
CA ARG A 302 -26.72 -2.95 16.14
C ARG A 302 -27.90 -3.31 17.04
N ASN A 303 -28.02 -4.58 17.43
CA ASN A 303 -29.11 -5.08 18.28
C ASN A 303 -28.62 -5.51 19.68
N ALA A 304 -27.53 -4.92 20.17
CA ALA A 304 -27.03 -5.24 21.49
C ALA A 304 -28.01 -4.74 22.57
N VAL A 305 -28.20 -5.53 23.62
CA VAL A 305 -28.90 -5.06 24.83
C VAL A 305 -28.15 -3.82 25.35
N PRO A 306 -28.83 -2.73 25.76
CA PRO A 306 -28.18 -1.58 26.38
C PRO A 306 -27.28 -2.04 27.54
N GLY A 307 -25.98 -1.74 27.46
CA GLY A 307 -24.96 -2.22 28.42
C GLY A 307 -24.23 -3.51 28.06
N SER A 308 -24.50 -4.11 26.89
CA SER A 308 -23.75 -5.26 26.35
C SER A 308 -22.40 -4.81 25.79
N GLY A 309 -21.41 -4.74 26.67
CA GLY A 309 -20.04 -4.36 26.33
C GLY A 309 -19.66 -2.94 26.81
N SER A 310 -18.36 -2.71 27.00
CA SER A 310 -17.84 -1.40 27.38
C SER A 310 -17.67 -0.53 26.13
N PRO A 311 -18.14 0.74 26.11
CA PRO A 311 -17.91 1.68 25.00
C PRO A 311 -16.42 1.81 24.65
N TYR A 312 -15.54 1.73 25.65
CA TYR A 312 -14.09 1.73 25.46
C TYR A 312 -13.59 0.51 24.68
N SER A 313 -14.16 -0.67 24.94
CA SER A 313 -13.79 -1.87 24.20
C SER A 313 -14.32 -1.83 22.76
N GLN A 314 -15.54 -1.33 22.58
CA GLN A 314 -16.14 -1.13 21.26
C GLN A 314 -15.33 -0.12 20.41
N GLY A 315 -15.03 1.06 20.95
CA GLY A 315 -14.16 2.04 20.28
C GLY A 315 -12.77 1.47 20.00
N GLY A 316 -12.16 0.79 20.98
CA GLY A 316 -10.86 0.16 20.82
C GLY A 316 -10.84 -0.93 19.75
N SER A 317 -11.97 -1.63 19.54
CA SER A 317 -12.11 -2.65 18.50
C SER A 317 -12.24 -2.07 17.09
N LEU A 318 -12.90 -0.91 16.94
CA LEU A 318 -12.95 -0.19 15.66
C LEU A 318 -11.56 0.33 15.30
N TYR A 319 -10.82 0.86 16.28
CA TYR A 319 -9.45 1.28 16.06
C TYR A 319 -8.53 0.07 15.76
N ALA A 320 -8.67 -1.03 16.49
CA ALA A 320 -7.96 -2.28 16.21
C ALA A 320 -8.22 -2.76 14.78
N LEU A 321 -9.46 -2.69 14.32
CA LEU A 321 -9.83 -3.07 12.96
C LEU A 321 -9.12 -2.18 11.95
N GLY A 322 -9.09 -0.86 12.17
CA GLY A 322 -8.30 0.05 11.31
C GLY A 322 -6.80 -0.28 11.27
N LEU A 323 -6.20 -0.63 12.42
CA LEU A 323 -4.80 -1.04 12.51
C LEU A 323 -4.51 -2.35 11.75
N ILE A 324 -5.44 -3.31 11.76
CA ILE A 324 -5.30 -4.56 11.00
C ILE A 324 -5.25 -4.29 9.49
N TYR A 325 -6.11 -3.39 9.01
CA TYR A 325 -6.26 -3.03 7.60
C TYR A 325 -5.53 -1.72 7.25
N SER A 326 -4.45 -1.39 7.98
CA SER A 326 -3.70 -0.13 7.80
C SER A 326 -3.26 0.07 6.35
N ASN A 327 -3.61 1.20 5.75
CA ASN A 327 -3.33 1.52 4.34
C ASN A 327 -3.88 0.48 3.32
N HIS A 328 -4.86 -0.35 3.73
CA HIS A 328 -5.44 -1.41 2.92
C HIS A 328 -6.96 -1.57 3.21
N GLY A 329 -7.65 -0.44 3.38
CA GLY A 329 -9.01 -0.39 3.91
C GLY A 329 -10.15 -0.81 2.97
N THR A 330 -9.89 -1.07 1.70
CA THR A 330 -10.90 -1.36 0.65
C THR A 330 -12.09 -2.28 1.04
N ASN A 331 -11.89 -3.27 1.91
CA ASN A 331 -12.97 -4.19 2.33
C ASN A 331 -13.63 -3.83 3.67
N VAL A 332 -13.09 -2.86 4.41
CA VAL A 332 -13.50 -2.54 5.79
C VAL A 332 -13.92 -1.09 5.99
N LEU A 333 -13.56 -0.20 5.06
CA LEU A 333 -13.86 1.23 5.15
C LEU A 333 -15.36 1.50 5.20
N ASP A 334 -16.14 0.86 4.34
CA ASP A 334 -17.61 1.03 4.34
C ASP A 334 -18.22 0.64 5.68
N TYR A 335 -17.75 -0.47 6.26
CA TYR A 335 -18.21 -0.92 7.57
C TYR A 335 -17.79 0.05 8.69
N LEU A 336 -16.53 0.51 8.70
CA LEU A 336 -16.06 1.49 9.68
C LEU A 336 -16.82 2.82 9.55
N LEU A 337 -17.12 3.25 8.32
CA LEU A 337 -17.83 4.49 8.04
C LEU A 337 -19.29 4.41 8.50
N GLU A 338 -19.93 3.28 8.25
CA GLU A 338 -21.27 2.97 8.72
C GLU A 338 -21.32 2.95 10.25
N GLN A 339 -20.41 2.24 10.92
CA GLN A 339 -20.34 2.22 12.39
C GLN A 339 -20.05 3.59 13.01
N PHE A 340 -19.20 4.38 12.37
CA PHE A 340 -18.87 5.74 12.81
C PHE A 340 -20.07 6.69 12.71
N LYS A 341 -20.85 6.61 11.61
CA LYS A 341 -22.05 7.42 11.41
C LYS A 341 -23.22 7.01 12.33
N ASP A 342 -23.33 5.72 12.63
CA ASP A 342 -24.45 5.16 13.40
C ASP A 342 -24.37 5.44 14.92
N THR A 343 -23.17 5.69 15.45
CA THR A 343 -22.97 5.89 16.90
C THR A 343 -22.96 7.36 17.30
N GLN A 344 -23.41 7.65 18.53
CA GLN A 344 -23.33 8.97 19.18
C GLN A 344 -22.46 8.93 20.45
N GLU A 345 -21.94 7.75 20.81
CA GLU A 345 -21.03 7.57 21.94
C GLU A 345 -19.63 8.08 21.57
N GLU A 346 -19.15 9.13 22.24
CA GLU A 346 -17.88 9.80 21.92
C GLU A 346 -16.69 8.83 21.89
N VAL A 347 -16.61 7.89 22.83
CA VAL A 347 -15.49 6.93 22.88
C VAL A 347 -15.50 5.97 21.69
N VAL A 348 -16.69 5.59 21.21
CA VAL A 348 -16.86 4.71 20.05
C VAL A 348 -16.59 5.49 18.77
N GLN A 349 -17.08 6.74 18.68
CA GLN A 349 -16.78 7.65 17.56
C GLN A 349 -15.28 7.93 17.46
N HIS A 350 -14.60 8.20 18.58
CA HIS A 350 -13.15 8.41 18.62
C HIS A 350 -12.39 7.19 18.05
N GLY A 351 -12.72 5.97 18.49
CA GLY A 351 -12.11 4.75 17.96
C GLY A 351 -12.46 4.49 16.48
N GLY A 352 -13.68 4.83 16.07
CA GLY A 352 -14.13 4.77 14.69
C GLY A 352 -13.38 5.75 13.77
N ALA A 353 -13.19 6.99 14.20
CA ALA A 353 -12.45 8.03 13.48
C ALA A 353 -10.98 7.62 13.29
N LEU A 354 -10.29 7.20 14.37
CA LEU A 354 -8.92 6.70 14.27
C LEU A 354 -8.83 5.47 13.35
N GLY A 355 -9.79 4.54 13.47
CA GLY A 355 -9.84 3.35 12.62
C GLY A 355 -10.02 3.67 11.15
N LEU A 356 -10.94 4.60 10.84
CA LEU A 356 -11.19 5.12 9.49
C LEU A 356 -9.95 5.82 8.92
N GLY A 357 -9.33 6.71 9.68
CA GLY A 357 -8.14 7.44 9.26
C GLY A 357 -6.97 6.52 8.91
N VAL A 358 -6.73 5.50 9.75
CA VAL A 358 -5.62 4.54 9.51
C VAL A 358 -5.93 3.58 8.36
N ALA A 359 -7.15 3.07 8.25
CA ALA A 359 -7.54 2.18 7.15
C ALA A 359 -7.63 2.91 5.80
N GLY A 360 -8.06 4.18 5.84
CA GLY A 360 -8.33 5.04 4.69
C GLY A 360 -7.23 6.07 4.43
N MET A 361 -6.05 5.89 5.02
CA MET A 361 -4.93 6.80 4.90
C MET A 361 -4.59 7.04 3.41
N ALA A 362 -4.44 8.32 3.04
CA ALA A 362 -4.08 8.74 1.69
C ALA A 362 -5.00 8.22 0.55
N THR A 363 -6.25 7.86 0.86
CA THR A 363 -7.24 7.45 -0.16
C THR A 363 -7.87 8.62 -0.90
N GLY A 364 -7.86 9.83 -0.31
CA GLY A 364 -8.52 11.00 -0.90
C GLY A 364 -10.05 10.92 -0.96
N SER A 365 -10.68 10.10 -0.09
CA SER A 365 -12.13 9.94 -0.07
C SER A 365 -12.84 11.15 0.56
N GLU A 366 -13.62 11.86 -0.26
CA GLU A 366 -14.47 12.98 0.18
C GLU A 366 -15.56 12.51 1.18
N ASP A 367 -16.08 11.30 1.02
CA ASP A 367 -17.13 10.77 1.90
C ASP A 367 -16.64 10.57 3.34
N ILE A 368 -15.40 10.10 3.51
CA ILE A 368 -14.76 9.97 4.82
C ILE A 368 -14.48 11.36 5.39
N TYR A 369 -13.97 12.27 4.55
CA TYR A 369 -13.67 13.65 4.96
C TYR A 369 -14.91 14.39 5.48
N GLU A 370 -16.02 14.37 4.74
CA GLU A 370 -17.25 15.04 5.16
C GLU A 370 -17.87 14.38 6.40
N ALA A 371 -17.77 13.06 6.55
CA ALA A 371 -18.21 12.37 7.77
C ALA A 371 -17.40 12.81 9.01
N LEU A 372 -16.06 12.85 8.89
CA LEU A 372 -15.16 13.33 9.94
C LEU A 372 -15.46 14.79 10.29
N LYS A 373 -15.50 15.66 9.29
CA LYS A 373 -15.84 17.09 9.46
C LYS A 373 -17.17 17.31 10.17
N GLY A 374 -18.19 16.49 9.90
CA GLY A 374 -19.45 16.52 10.62
C GLY A 374 -19.30 16.32 12.14
N VAL A 375 -18.43 15.40 12.55
CA VAL A 375 -18.13 15.14 13.98
C VAL A 375 -17.22 16.23 14.57
N LEU A 376 -16.30 16.80 13.79
CA LEU A 376 -15.45 17.90 14.26
C LEU A 376 -16.28 19.10 14.74
N TYR A 377 -17.40 19.39 14.07
CA TYR A 377 -18.32 20.48 14.46
C TYR A 377 -19.24 20.15 15.64
N SER A 378 -19.13 18.96 16.22
CA SER A 378 -19.89 18.59 17.43
C SER A 378 -19.31 19.16 18.74
N ASP A 379 -18.21 19.93 18.67
CA ASP A 379 -17.52 20.54 19.82
C ASP A 379 -17.10 19.55 20.92
N SER A 380 -16.91 18.27 20.58
CA SER A 380 -16.40 17.24 21.50
C SER A 380 -14.88 17.27 21.59
N ALA A 381 -14.35 17.46 22.80
CA ALA A 381 -12.91 17.48 23.04
C ALA A 381 -12.22 16.14 22.72
N ILE A 382 -12.90 15.01 22.96
CA ILE A 382 -12.34 13.67 22.73
C ILE A 382 -12.28 13.38 21.23
N ASN A 383 -13.35 13.70 20.50
CA ASN A 383 -13.37 13.48 19.05
C ASN A 383 -12.43 14.44 18.31
N GLY A 384 -12.21 15.66 18.84
CA GLY A 384 -11.31 16.65 18.24
C GLY A 384 -9.85 16.18 18.12
N GLU A 385 -9.40 15.22 18.94
CA GLU A 385 -8.06 14.62 18.78
C GLU A 385 -7.99 13.57 17.66
N ALA A 386 -9.11 12.91 17.34
CA ALA A 386 -9.15 11.77 16.44
C ALA A 386 -9.58 12.11 14.99
N VAL A 387 -10.25 13.25 14.82
CA VAL A 387 -10.97 13.65 13.60
C VAL A 387 -10.23 14.70 12.79
#